data_AF-A0A378Y7G8-F1
#
_entry.id   AF-A0A378Y7G8-F1
#
_cell.length_a   1.000
_cell.length_b   1.000
_cell.length_c   1.000
_cell.angle_alpha   90.00
_cell.angle_beta   90.00
_cell.angle_gamma   90.00
#
_symmetry.space_group_name_H-M   'P 1'
#
loop_
_entity.id
_entity.type
_entity.pdbx_description
1 polymer ?
#
loop_
_entity_poly.entity_id
_entity_poly.type
_entity_poly.pdbx_seq_one_letter_code
_entity_poly.pdbx_strand_id
1 'polypeptide(L)'
;MLAGLYGEGRPATGHSTVMMRDIAAGMRAQSASGLAGYTEALGAHTVVADSQSRRDGTVHTSVARSGDGTVVGRQQLAHQLTEFRTRVQALVSVGDARFSGPALLDTAQRSIAQATRQVTADLDTARRLAAQIMPPAVAPPRPRTVPTNRRVRRRRRIRPVSAALGAHTAPPRGSHRQSDGTPGGAAVSAASGWLGTPYVWGGGGANGPSGGGFDCSGLTQYAVAQASGGEVVLPRTTYEQIYSGFRIHPRDAQPGDLVFPGSSFSARGPEHVQLAAGGGKVIEAPYSGASVRWSDLDHNSVVVRVL
;
A
#
# COMPACT_ATOMS: atom_id res chain seq x y z
N MET A 1 -79.79 -39.00 -52.16
CA MET A 1 -79.10 -37.80 -51.64
C MET A 1 -78.03 -38.26 -50.66
N LEU A 2 -76.86 -37.61 -50.68
CA LEU A 2 -75.67 -37.76 -49.80
C LEU A 2 -74.71 -38.94 -50.06
N ALA A 3 -73.71 -38.68 -50.92
CA ALA A 3 -72.32 -39.13 -50.73
C ALA A 3 -71.42 -38.39 -51.74
N GLY A 4 -71.12 -37.13 -51.43
CA GLY A 4 -70.07 -36.36 -52.09
C GLY A 4 -68.75 -36.49 -51.33
N LEU A 5 -67.65 -36.32 -52.07
CA LEU A 5 -66.32 -35.96 -51.57
C LEU A 5 -65.57 -37.01 -50.73
N TYR A 6 -64.91 -37.97 -51.37
CA TYR A 6 -63.57 -38.43 -50.96
C TYR A 6 -62.87 -39.10 -52.16
N GLY A 7 -62.12 -38.30 -52.92
CA GLY A 7 -61.09 -38.84 -53.82
C GLY A 7 -59.92 -39.35 -52.98
N GLU A 8 -59.38 -40.50 -53.35
CA GLU A 8 -58.39 -41.26 -52.59
C GLU A 8 -57.09 -40.49 -52.30
N GLY A 9 -56.98 -39.96 -51.08
CA GLY A 9 -55.70 -39.53 -50.51
C GLY A 9 -55.00 -40.70 -49.85
N ARG A 10 -54.33 -41.57 -50.63
CA ARG A 10 -53.32 -42.47 -50.06
C ARG A 10 -52.15 -41.61 -49.55
N PRO A 11 -51.81 -41.60 -48.24
CA PRO A 11 -50.60 -40.93 -47.80
C PRO A 11 -49.40 -41.66 -48.41
N ALA A 12 -48.60 -40.95 -49.21
CA ALA A 12 -47.36 -41.49 -49.75
C ALA A 12 -46.48 -41.95 -48.58
N THR A 13 -46.24 -43.26 -48.51
CA THR A 13 -45.54 -43.97 -47.44
C THR A 13 -44.08 -43.52 -47.24
N GLY A 14 -43.56 -42.64 -48.09
CA GLY A 14 -42.22 -42.06 -47.97
C GLY A 14 -42.13 -40.80 -47.09
N HIS A 15 -43.20 -40.00 -46.94
CA HIS A 15 -43.10 -38.72 -46.24
C HIS A 15 -43.10 -38.83 -44.72
N SER A 16 -43.84 -39.80 -44.15
CA SER A 16 -43.89 -40.03 -42.71
C SER A 16 -42.58 -40.60 -42.14
N THR A 17 -41.87 -41.41 -42.93
CA THR A 17 -40.58 -41.99 -42.51
C THR A 17 -39.45 -40.97 -42.52
N VAL A 18 -39.46 -40.02 -43.47
CA VAL A 18 -38.48 -38.92 -43.52
C VAL A 18 -38.72 -37.94 -42.37
N MET A 19 -39.96 -37.52 -42.13
CA MET A 19 -40.32 -36.65 -40.99
C MET A 19 -39.96 -37.29 -39.63
N MET A 20 -40.24 -38.57 -39.42
CA MET A 20 -39.85 -39.29 -38.19
C MET A 20 -38.33 -39.38 -38.02
N ARG A 21 -37.57 -39.56 -39.10
CA ARG A 21 -36.10 -39.58 -39.06
C ARG A 21 -35.53 -38.21 -38.74
N ASP A 22 -36.10 -37.15 -39.30
CA ASP A 22 -35.66 -35.77 -39.07
C ASP A 22 -35.99 -35.31 -37.64
N ILE A 23 -37.15 -35.67 -37.09
CA ILE A 23 -37.50 -35.43 -35.68
C ILE A 23 -36.56 -36.20 -34.75
N ALA A 24 -36.30 -37.48 -35.04
CA ALA A 24 -35.38 -38.29 -34.25
C ALA A 24 -33.92 -37.78 -34.31
N ALA A 25 -33.50 -37.25 -35.47
CA ALA A 25 -32.20 -36.61 -35.63
C ALA A 25 -32.11 -35.28 -34.86
N GLY A 26 -33.17 -34.46 -34.91
CA GLY A 26 -33.29 -33.21 -34.15
C GLY A 26 -33.29 -33.43 -32.64
N MET A 27 -34.01 -34.44 -32.15
CA MET A 27 -34.00 -34.83 -30.74
C MET A 27 -32.63 -35.33 -30.29
N ARG A 28 -31.94 -36.15 -31.09
CA ARG A 28 -30.57 -36.58 -30.78
C ARG A 28 -29.58 -35.41 -30.76
N ALA A 29 -29.71 -34.46 -31.68
CA ALA A 29 -28.86 -33.28 -31.71
C ALA A 29 -29.09 -32.36 -30.49
N GLN A 30 -30.34 -32.17 -30.08
CA GLN A 30 -30.68 -31.39 -28.88
C GLN A 30 -30.22 -32.07 -27.58
N SER A 31 -30.38 -33.40 -27.49
CA SER A 31 -29.85 -34.18 -26.36
C SER A 31 -28.32 -34.13 -26.32
N ALA A 32 -27.65 -34.22 -27.47
CA ALA A 32 -26.19 -34.10 -27.56
C ALA A 32 -25.70 -32.69 -27.17
N SER A 33 -26.40 -31.62 -27.59
CA SER A 33 -26.06 -30.24 -27.18
C SER A 33 -26.32 -29.99 -25.70
N GLY A 34 -27.39 -30.57 -25.14
CA GLY A 34 -27.69 -30.47 -23.70
C GLY A 34 -26.65 -31.20 -22.84
N LEU A 35 -26.21 -32.38 -23.27
CA LEU A 35 -25.10 -33.12 -22.65
C LEU A 35 -23.78 -32.36 -22.77
N ALA A 36 -23.48 -31.77 -23.92
CA ALA A 36 -22.28 -30.94 -24.10
C ALA A 36 -22.27 -29.71 -23.18
N GLY A 37 -23.39 -28.99 -23.08
CA GLY A 37 -23.52 -27.85 -22.16
C GLY A 37 -23.41 -28.25 -20.68
N TYR A 38 -23.93 -29.42 -20.31
CA TYR A 38 -23.78 -29.97 -18.96
C TYR A 38 -22.32 -30.33 -18.64
N THR A 39 -21.59 -30.93 -19.60
CA THR A 39 -20.16 -31.24 -19.43
C THR A 39 -19.29 -29.99 -19.35
N GLU A 40 -19.62 -28.93 -20.09
CA GLU A 40 -18.93 -27.64 -20.04
C GLU A 40 -19.18 -26.93 -18.70
N ALA A 41 -20.42 -26.94 -18.21
CA ALA A 41 -20.77 -26.42 -16.89
C ALA A 41 -20.07 -27.19 -15.76
N LEU A 42 -20.05 -28.53 -15.82
CA LEU A 42 -19.30 -29.35 -14.87
C LEU A 42 -17.80 -29.04 -14.90
N GLY A 43 -17.21 -28.88 -16.09
CA GLY A 43 -15.82 -28.47 -16.25
C GLY A 43 -15.54 -27.08 -15.67
N ALA A 44 -16.47 -26.13 -15.81
CA ALA A 44 -16.35 -24.82 -15.18
C ALA A 44 -16.45 -24.91 -13.65
N HIS A 45 -17.35 -25.74 -13.13
CA HIS A 45 -17.50 -25.98 -11.69
C HIS A 45 -16.26 -26.65 -11.07
N THR A 46 -15.66 -27.64 -11.74
CA THR A 46 -14.43 -28.27 -11.26
C THR A 46 -13.25 -27.30 -11.28
N VAL A 47 -13.13 -26.44 -12.30
CA VAL A 47 -12.10 -25.39 -12.35
C VAL A 47 -12.29 -24.37 -11.21
N VAL A 48 -13.52 -23.96 -10.91
CA VAL A 48 -13.81 -23.05 -9.79
C VAL A 48 -13.50 -23.73 -8.44
N ALA A 49 -13.90 -24.99 -8.25
CA ALA A 49 -13.62 -25.75 -7.04
C ALA A 49 -12.10 -25.95 -6.82
N ASP A 50 -11.36 -26.30 -7.88
CA ASP A 50 -9.91 -26.39 -7.86
C ASP A 50 -9.26 -25.03 -7.55
N SER A 51 -9.81 -23.92 -8.09
CA SER A 51 -9.32 -22.58 -7.81
C SER A 51 -9.55 -22.16 -6.35
N GLN A 52 -10.62 -22.63 -5.73
CA GLN A 52 -10.94 -22.38 -4.32
C GLN A 52 -10.06 -23.23 -3.41
N SER A 53 -9.93 -24.53 -3.70
CA SER A 53 -9.05 -25.44 -2.97
C SER A 53 -7.58 -24.99 -2.98
N ARG A 54 -7.07 -24.51 -4.13
CA ARG A 54 -5.72 -23.91 -4.22
C ARG A 54 -5.57 -22.63 -3.40
N ARG A 55 -6.61 -21.78 -3.35
CA ARG A 55 -6.63 -20.57 -2.52
C ARG A 55 -6.63 -20.94 -1.03
N ASP A 56 -7.47 -21.88 -0.62
CA ASP A 56 -7.57 -22.33 0.77
C ASP A 56 -6.26 -22.95 1.25
N GLY A 57 -5.59 -23.74 0.41
CA GLY A 57 -4.24 -24.27 0.70
C GLY A 57 -3.18 -23.17 0.83
N THR A 58 -3.26 -22.12 0.01
CA THR A 58 -2.36 -20.96 0.09
C THR A 58 -2.60 -20.18 1.38
N VAL A 59 -3.85 -19.92 1.74
CA VAL A 59 -4.24 -19.24 2.99
C VAL A 59 -3.75 -20.03 4.20
N HIS A 60 -4.04 -21.33 4.26
CA HIS A 60 -3.64 -22.19 5.38
C HIS A 60 -2.12 -22.22 5.56
N THR A 61 -1.35 -22.36 4.48
CA THR A 61 0.12 -22.36 4.52
C THR A 61 0.67 -21.01 4.97
N SER A 62 0.05 -19.91 4.54
CA SER A 62 0.48 -18.55 4.89
C SER A 62 0.19 -18.22 6.35
N VAL A 63 -0.98 -18.64 6.87
CA VAL A 63 -1.35 -18.49 8.28
C VAL A 63 -0.44 -19.32 9.18
N ALA A 64 -0.15 -20.57 8.81
CA ALA A 64 0.79 -21.42 9.56
C ALA A 64 2.20 -20.79 9.64
N ARG A 65 2.74 -20.33 8.51
CA ARG A 65 4.05 -19.65 8.46
C ARG A 65 4.08 -18.34 9.24
N SER A 66 2.97 -17.60 9.26
CA SER A 66 2.84 -16.38 10.07
C SER A 66 2.83 -16.69 11.57
N GLY A 67 2.17 -17.78 11.98
CA GLY A 67 2.20 -18.29 13.35
C GLY A 67 3.60 -18.67 13.78
N ASP A 68 4.31 -19.45 12.96
CA ASP A 68 5.69 -19.87 13.22
C ASP A 68 6.65 -18.67 13.31
N GLY A 69 6.55 -17.70 12.40
CA GLY A 69 7.34 -16.47 12.44
C GLY A 69 7.13 -15.65 13.72
N THR A 70 5.89 -15.59 14.23
CA THR A 70 5.58 -14.91 15.50
C THR A 70 6.15 -15.64 16.72
N VAL A 71 6.25 -16.98 16.66
CA VAL A 71 6.88 -17.79 17.71
C VAL A 71 8.40 -17.60 17.70
N VAL A 72 9.03 -17.63 16.52
CA VAL A 72 10.47 -17.41 16.35
C VAL A 72 10.86 -15.99 16.82
N GLY A 73 10.11 -14.96 16.43
CA GLY A 73 10.35 -13.58 16.86
C GLY A 73 10.27 -13.40 18.38
N ARG A 74 9.28 -14.03 19.04
CA ARG A 74 9.16 -14.03 20.51
C ARG A 74 10.33 -14.76 21.19
N GLN A 75 10.81 -15.86 20.63
CA GLN A 75 11.98 -16.57 21.15
C GLN A 75 13.25 -15.72 21.02
N GLN A 76 13.47 -15.06 19.87
CA GLN A 76 14.61 -14.17 19.65
C GLN A 76 14.60 -12.98 20.63
N LEU A 77 13.43 -12.37 20.86
CA LEU A 77 13.30 -11.30 21.85
C LEU A 77 13.60 -11.78 23.28
N ALA A 78 13.13 -12.98 23.65
CA ALA A 78 13.43 -13.57 24.95
C ALA A 78 14.94 -13.82 25.15
N HIS A 79 15.65 -14.25 24.10
CA HIS A 79 17.10 -14.38 24.12
C HIS A 79 17.81 -13.02 24.30
N GLN A 80 17.37 -11.97 23.59
CA GLN A 80 17.93 -10.63 23.72
C GLN A 80 17.74 -10.04 25.12
N LEU A 81 16.57 -10.25 25.73
CA LEU A 81 16.28 -9.85 27.12
C LEU A 81 17.19 -10.56 28.13
N THR A 82 17.48 -11.83 27.88
CA THR A 82 18.38 -12.62 28.72
C THR A 82 19.81 -12.10 28.62
N GLU A 83 20.30 -11.87 27.40
CA GLU A 83 21.64 -11.32 27.16
C GLU A 83 21.82 -9.92 27.78
N PHE A 84 20.80 -9.06 27.67
CA PHE A 84 20.78 -7.75 28.32
C PHE A 84 20.92 -7.87 29.84
N ARG A 85 20.13 -8.74 30.49
CA ARG A 85 20.22 -8.98 31.93
C ARG A 85 21.61 -9.44 32.35
N THR A 86 22.21 -10.37 31.61
CA THR A 86 23.57 -10.86 31.88
C THR A 86 24.60 -9.73 31.80
N ARG A 87 24.52 -8.87 30.78
CA ARG A 87 25.43 -7.72 30.64
C ARG A 87 25.26 -6.69 31.75
N VAL A 88 24.02 -6.38 32.12
CA VAL A 88 23.73 -5.46 33.25
C VAL A 88 24.27 -6.04 34.56
N GLN A 89 24.08 -7.33 34.82
CA GLN A 89 24.63 -7.98 36.01
C GLN A 89 26.17 -7.94 36.05
N ALA A 90 26.82 -8.16 34.91
CA ALA A 90 28.28 -8.03 34.80
C ALA A 90 28.74 -6.59 35.10
N LEU A 91 28.04 -5.58 34.56
CA LEU A 91 28.31 -4.16 34.81
C LEU A 91 28.15 -3.76 36.28
N VAL A 92 27.14 -4.30 36.96
CA VAL A 92 26.89 -4.03 38.38
C VAL A 92 27.90 -4.76 39.29
N SER A 93 28.40 -5.93 38.88
CA SER A 93 29.40 -6.69 39.65
C SER A 93 30.79 -6.04 39.71
N VAL A 94 31.11 -5.13 38.79
CA VAL A 94 32.39 -4.39 38.76
C VAL A 94 32.45 -3.27 39.82
N GLY A 95 31.33 -2.95 40.49
CA GLY A 95 31.30 -2.20 41.75
C GLY A 95 31.63 -0.71 41.70
N ASP A 96 32.24 -0.20 40.63
CA ASP A 96 32.64 1.20 40.53
C ASP A 96 31.65 2.02 39.67
N ALA A 97 30.64 2.58 40.33
CA ALA A 97 29.50 3.30 39.72
C ALA A 97 29.90 4.47 38.80
N ARG A 98 31.17 4.93 38.89
CA ARG A 98 31.73 6.00 38.06
C ARG A 98 31.97 5.57 36.61
N PHE A 99 32.16 4.27 36.38
CA PHE A 99 32.38 3.69 35.04
C PHE A 99 31.14 3.00 34.48
N SER A 100 30.15 2.66 35.32
CA SER A 100 28.98 1.87 34.93
C SER A 100 27.90 2.67 34.20
N GLY A 101 27.74 3.97 34.45
CA GLY A 101 26.65 4.78 33.90
C GLY A 101 26.61 4.84 32.36
N PRO A 102 27.69 5.29 31.70
CA PRO A 102 27.75 5.33 30.23
C PRO A 102 27.66 3.93 29.59
N ALA A 103 28.26 2.92 30.23
CA ALA A 103 28.26 1.56 29.72
C ALA A 103 26.88 0.86 29.85
N LEU A 104 26.11 1.18 30.90
CA LEU A 104 24.71 0.74 31.04
C LEU A 104 23.81 1.42 30.00
N LEU A 105 24.02 2.72 29.75
CA LEU A 105 23.26 3.46 28.73
C LEU A 105 23.53 2.90 27.33
N ASP A 106 24.79 2.66 26.99
CA ASP A 106 25.20 2.04 25.73
C ASP A 106 24.65 0.61 25.60
N THR A 107 24.69 -0.19 26.67
CA THR A 107 24.10 -1.54 26.69
C THR A 107 22.57 -1.49 26.44
N ALA A 108 21.87 -0.53 27.05
CA ALA A 108 20.45 -0.33 26.84
C ALA A 108 20.14 0.12 25.41
N GLN A 109 20.89 1.09 24.87
CA GLN A 109 20.74 1.58 23.50
C GLN A 109 20.96 0.46 22.46
N ARG A 110 21.98 -0.38 22.64
CA ARG A 110 22.24 -1.53 21.75
C ARG A 110 21.13 -2.57 21.82
N SER A 111 20.63 -2.88 23.01
CA SER A 111 19.55 -3.85 23.20
C SER A 111 18.26 -3.37 22.54
N ILE A 112 17.91 -2.09 22.72
CA ILE A 112 16.77 -1.44 22.05
C ILE A 112 16.94 -1.51 20.53
N ALA A 113 18.11 -1.13 20.01
CA ALA A 113 18.37 -1.16 18.56
C ALA A 113 18.27 -2.58 17.97
N GLN A 114 18.69 -3.62 18.71
CA GLN A 114 18.54 -5.01 18.29
C GLN A 114 17.08 -5.47 18.30
N ALA A 115 16.32 -5.12 19.33
CA ALA A 115 14.89 -5.42 19.42
C ALA A 115 14.10 -4.73 18.28
N THR A 116 14.39 -3.45 18.00
CA THR A 116 13.77 -2.72 16.89
C THR A 116 14.05 -3.35 15.53
N ARG A 117 15.29 -3.77 15.26
CA ARG A 117 15.63 -4.48 14.02
C ARG A 117 14.86 -5.79 13.88
N GLN A 118 14.72 -6.54 14.97
CA GLN A 118 13.97 -7.79 14.97
C GLN A 118 12.48 -7.55 14.68
N VAL A 119 11.86 -6.60 15.37
CA VAL A 119 10.44 -6.23 15.13
C VAL A 119 10.21 -5.78 13.70
N THR A 120 11.15 -5.01 13.13
CA THR A 120 11.06 -4.57 11.72
C THR A 120 11.13 -5.75 10.75
N ALA A 121 12.06 -6.69 11.00
CA ALA A 121 12.18 -7.90 10.18
C ALA A 121 10.93 -8.80 10.26
N ASP A 122 10.35 -8.93 11.46
CA ASP A 122 9.11 -9.68 11.68
C ASP A 122 7.94 -9.01 10.97
N LEU A 123 7.83 -7.68 11.05
CA LEU A 123 6.77 -6.90 10.41
C LEU A 123 6.86 -6.97 8.87
N ASP A 124 8.06 -6.91 8.31
CA ASP A 124 8.28 -7.08 6.87
C ASP A 124 7.97 -8.51 6.41
N THR A 125 8.26 -9.50 7.24
CA THR A 125 7.86 -10.89 6.98
C THR A 125 6.35 -11.04 7.00
N ALA A 126 5.67 -10.46 7.99
CA ALA A 126 4.22 -10.44 8.08
C ALA A 126 3.59 -9.73 6.87
N ARG A 127 4.15 -8.61 6.41
CA ARG A 127 3.71 -7.90 5.20
C ARG A 127 3.86 -8.75 3.93
N ARG A 128 4.98 -9.45 3.76
CA ARG A 128 5.19 -10.36 2.63
C ARG A 128 4.18 -11.51 2.62
N LEU A 129 3.88 -12.09 3.79
CA LEU A 129 2.88 -13.14 3.93
C LEU A 129 1.47 -12.60 3.67
N ALA A 130 1.14 -11.41 4.19
CA ALA A 130 -0.14 -10.75 3.94
C ALA A 130 -0.38 -10.46 2.45
N ALA A 131 0.66 -10.02 1.72
CA ALA A 131 0.59 -9.80 0.28
C ALA A 131 0.36 -11.08 -0.54
N GLN A 132 0.71 -12.26 -0.01
CA GLN A 132 0.40 -13.55 -0.64
C GLN A 132 -1.06 -13.98 -0.41
N ILE A 133 -1.64 -13.60 0.74
CA ILE A 133 -3.04 -13.89 1.09
C ILE A 133 -3.99 -12.93 0.38
N MET A 134 -3.65 -11.64 0.34
CA MET A 134 -4.40 -10.57 -0.29
C MET A 134 -3.46 -9.74 -1.18
N PRO A 135 -3.25 -10.14 -2.45
CA PRO A 135 -2.50 -9.32 -3.38
C PRO A 135 -3.21 -7.96 -3.55
N PRO A 136 -2.47 -6.85 -3.63
CA PRO A 136 -3.05 -5.54 -3.84
C PRO A 136 -3.89 -5.56 -5.13
N ALA A 137 -5.10 -4.97 -5.07
CA ALA A 137 -6.03 -4.97 -6.20
C ALA A 137 -5.35 -4.38 -7.45
N VAL A 138 -5.08 -5.25 -8.43
CA VAL A 138 -4.57 -4.83 -9.74
C VAL A 138 -5.69 -4.04 -10.41
N ALA A 139 -5.44 -2.76 -10.68
CA ALA A 139 -6.38 -1.94 -11.45
C ALA A 139 -6.68 -2.65 -12.79
N PRO A 140 -7.95 -2.75 -13.21
CA PRO A 140 -8.31 -3.51 -14.39
C PRO A 140 -7.58 -2.96 -15.63
N PRO A 141 -7.09 -3.81 -16.53
CA PRO A 141 -6.38 -3.36 -17.73
C PRO A 141 -7.31 -2.51 -18.58
N ARG A 142 -6.85 -1.30 -18.94
CA ARG A 142 -7.58 -0.41 -19.85
C ARG A 142 -7.82 -1.12 -21.18
N PRO A 143 -9.02 -1.06 -21.78
CA PRO A 143 -9.28 -1.71 -23.06
C PRO A 143 -8.37 -1.14 -24.15
N ARG A 144 -7.67 -2.02 -24.87
CA ARG A 144 -6.82 -1.68 -26.02
C ARG A 144 -7.72 -1.19 -27.15
N THR A 145 -7.61 0.08 -27.52
CA THR A 145 -8.21 0.61 -28.75
C THR A 145 -7.49 0.02 -29.95
N VAL A 146 -8.21 -0.76 -30.76
CA VAL A 146 -7.74 -1.26 -32.06
C VAL A 146 -7.87 -0.11 -33.08
N PRO A 147 -6.79 0.36 -33.73
CA PRO A 147 -6.91 1.40 -34.74
C PRO A 147 -7.43 0.78 -36.05
N THR A 148 -8.65 1.16 -36.46
CA THR A 148 -9.17 0.82 -37.79
C THR A 148 -8.60 1.79 -38.82
N ASN A 149 -7.78 1.24 -39.73
CA ASN A 149 -7.12 1.95 -40.79
C ASN A 149 -8.11 2.20 -41.94
N ARG A 150 -8.63 3.42 -42.08
CA ARG A 150 -9.39 3.83 -43.29
C ARG A 150 -8.78 5.08 -43.90
N ARG A 151 -8.03 4.84 -44.98
CA ARG A 151 -7.49 5.85 -45.90
C ARG A 151 -8.63 6.67 -46.53
N VAL A 152 -8.55 8.00 -46.45
CA VAL A 152 -9.17 8.92 -47.42
C VAL A 152 -8.18 10.03 -47.77
N ARG A 153 -8.07 10.29 -49.07
CA ARG A 153 -7.11 11.18 -49.72
C ARG A 153 -7.51 12.66 -49.64
N ARG A 154 -6.51 13.51 -49.37
CA ARG A 154 -6.22 14.88 -49.88
C ARG A 154 -7.37 15.92 -50.03
N ARG A 155 -7.17 17.10 -49.42
CA ARG A 155 -7.04 18.42 -50.11
C ARG A 155 -6.48 19.52 -49.18
N ARG A 156 -5.91 20.56 -49.81
CA ARG A 156 -5.00 21.61 -49.28
C ARG A 156 -5.73 22.80 -48.62
N ARG A 157 -4.98 23.43 -47.68
CA ARG A 157 -4.90 24.85 -47.24
C ARG A 157 -6.09 25.46 -46.46
N ILE A 158 -5.78 25.99 -45.26
CA ILE A 158 -5.65 27.42 -44.86
C ILE A 158 -5.31 27.46 -43.34
N ARG A 159 -4.43 28.36 -42.87
CA ARG A 159 -4.30 28.71 -41.42
C ARG A 159 -5.31 29.83 -41.11
N PRO A 160 -5.98 29.81 -39.94
CA PRO A 160 -5.60 30.79 -38.92
C PRO A 160 -5.68 30.30 -37.45
N VAL A 161 -4.91 31.00 -36.61
CA VAL A 161 -5.10 31.44 -35.21
C VAL A 161 -5.97 30.62 -34.23
N SER A 162 -5.32 30.25 -33.11
CA SER A 162 -5.77 30.04 -31.72
C SER A 162 -7.24 29.70 -31.40
N ALA A 163 -7.44 28.54 -30.76
CA ALA A 163 -8.35 28.38 -29.62
C ALA A 163 -7.95 27.15 -28.79
N ALA A 164 -7.87 27.36 -27.48
CA ALA A 164 -7.47 26.41 -26.44
C ALA A 164 -8.51 25.32 -26.18
N LEU A 165 -8.08 24.13 -25.76
CA LEU A 165 -8.81 23.10 -24.98
C LEU A 165 -7.93 21.83 -24.99
N GLY A 166 -7.42 21.26 -23.91
CA GLY A 166 -7.45 21.59 -22.48
C GLY A 166 -6.35 20.73 -21.88
N ALA A 167 -5.29 21.38 -21.40
CA ALA A 167 -4.30 20.72 -20.56
C ALA A 167 -5.05 20.12 -19.36
N HIS A 168 -4.78 18.87 -19.07
CA HIS A 168 -5.19 18.24 -17.83
C HIS A 168 -4.47 19.03 -16.73
N THR A 169 -5.19 19.97 -16.13
CA THR A 169 -4.69 20.79 -15.05
C THR A 169 -4.36 19.83 -13.92
N ALA A 170 -3.07 19.58 -13.73
CA ALA A 170 -2.57 19.04 -12.50
C ALA A 170 -3.19 19.85 -11.35
N PRO A 171 -3.62 19.21 -10.25
CA PRO A 171 -4.09 19.96 -9.09
C PRO A 171 -2.99 20.96 -8.70
N PRO A 172 -3.36 22.14 -8.18
CA PRO A 172 -2.41 23.21 -7.91
C PRO A 172 -1.30 22.65 -7.02
N ARG A 173 -0.08 22.61 -7.55
CA ARG A 173 1.10 22.28 -6.77
C ARG A 173 1.15 23.30 -5.65
N GLY A 174 0.81 22.90 -4.43
CA GLY A 174 1.10 23.70 -3.25
C GLY A 174 2.54 24.17 -3.38
N SER A 175 2.77 25.46 -3.18
CA SER A 175 4.02 26.11 -3.54
C SER A 175 5.20 25.38 -2.90
N HIS A 176 5.98 24.68 -3.72
CA HIS A 176 7.26 24.11 -3.31
C HIS A 176 8.10 25.20 -2.66
N ARG A 177 8.53 24.98 -1.42
CA ARG A 177 9.32 25.96 -0.67
C ARG A 177 10.79 25.75 -0.99
N GLN A 178 11.48 26.81 -1.39
CA GLN A 178 12.94 26.75 -1.52
C GLN A 178 13.59 26.68 -0.13
N SER A 179 14.73 26.00 -0.03
CA SER A 179 15.55 26.01 1.19
C SER A 179 16.06 27.42 1.48
N ASP A 180 16.09 27.81 2.74
CA ASP A 180 16.70 29.05 3.24
C ASP A 180 18.19 28.88 3.57
N GLY A 181 18.79 27.74 3.22
CA GLY A 181 20.19 27.41 3.48
C GLY A 181 20.44 26.76 4.84
N THR A 182 19.42 26.65 5.71
CA THR A 182 19.51 25.91 6.97
C THR A 182 19.17 24.42 6.77
N PRO A 183 19.65 23.51 7.65
CA PRO A 183 19.21 22.10 7.62
C PRO A 183 17.69 21.96 7.71
N GLY A 184 17.06 22.75 8.58
CA GLY A 184 15.61 22.78 8.74
C GLY A 184 14.87 23.22 7.48
N GLY A 185 15.34 24.28 6.83
CA GLY A 185 14.82 24.74 5.54
C GLY A 185 14.99 23.72 4.42
N ALA A 186 16.10 22.97 4.42
CA ALA A 186 16.33 21.87 3.48
C ALA A 186 15.32 20.73 3.69
N ALA A 187 15.01 20.37 4.95
CA ALA A 187 14.00 19.35 5.25
C ALA A 187 12.61 19.77 4.76
N VAL A 188 12.23 21.02 5.02
CA VAL A 188 10.94 21.58 4.56
C VAL A 188 10.89 21.62 3.04
N SER A 189 11.98 22.01 2.39
CA SER A 189 12.07 22.02 0.93
C SER A 189 11.87 20.61 0.37
N ALA A 190 12.59 19.62 0.89
CA ALA A 190 12.46 18.22 0.50
C ALA A 190 11.03 17.68 0.68
N ALA A 191 10.40 17.93 1.84
CA ALA A 191 9.01 17.51 2.07
C ALA A 191 8.02 18.22 1.14
N SER A 192 8.22 19.52 0.88
CA SER A 192 7.33 20.31 0.02
C SER A 192 7.38 19.87 -1.45
N GLY A 193 8.46 19.21 -1.88
CA GLY A 193 8.56 18.56 -3.19
C GLY A 193 7.52 17.48 -3.43
N TRP A 194 6.92 16.95 -2.36
CA TRP A 194 5.95 15.86 -2.41
C TRP A 194 4.51 16.32 -2.18
N LEU A 195 4.23 17.62 -2.12
CA LEU A 195 2.85 18.13 -1.99
C LEU A 195 1.93 17.54 -3.08
N GLY A 196 0.77 17.05 -2.66
CA GLY A 196 -0.19 16.35 -3.52
C GLY A 196 0.08 14.86 -3.71
N THR A 197 1.19 14.32 -3.19
CA THR A 197 1.45 12.87 -3.21
C THR A 197 0.46 12.13 -2.31
N PRO A 198 -0.16 11.02 -2.74
CA PRO A 198 -1.12 10.28 -1.93
C PRO A 198 -0.56 9.77 -0.60
N TYR A 199 -1.43 9.70 0.41
CA TYR A 199 -1.14 8.93 1.62
C TYR A 199 -1.14 7.43 1.32
N VAL A 200 -0.13 6.72 1.78
CA VAL A 200 -0.04 5.26 1.73
C VAL A 200 0.39 4.76 3.10
N TRP A 201 -0.42 3.93 3.75
CA TRP A 201 -0.08 3.33 5.04
C TRP A 201 1.20 2.51 4.95
N GLY A 202 2.21 2.80 5.78
CA GLY A 202 3.53 2.18 5.67
C GLY A 202 4.35 2.67 4.47
N GLY A 203 3.87 3.68 3.73
CA GLY A 203 4.48 4.21 2.52
C GLY A 203 5.64 5.14 2.81
N GLY A 204 6.66 5.05 1.98
CA GLY A 204 7.84 5.91 1.98
C GLY A 204 8.86 5.63 3.08
N GLY A 205 9.93 6.43 3.04
CA GLY A 205 11.04 6.42 3.98
C GLY A 205 12.23 7.25 3.46
N ALA A 206 13.42 7.05 4.03
CA ALA A 206 14.62 7.85 3.73
C ALA A 206 14.95 8.01 2.23
N ASN A 207 14.59 7.01 1.41
CA ASN A 207 14.90 6.95 -0.03
C ASN A 207 13.76 7.46 -0.95
N GLY A 208 12.64 7.94 -0.39
CA GLY A 208 11.50 8.45 -1.16
C GLY A 208 10.21 7.66 -0.92
N PRO A 209 9.16 7.89 -1.74
CA PRO A 209 7.86 7.25 -1.58
C PRO A 209 7.93 5.76 -1.91
N SER A 210 7.06 4.97 -1.26
CA SER A 210 6.85 3.56 -1.58
C SER A 210 5.35 3.28 -1.69
N GLY A 211 4.98 2.31 -2.52
CA GLY A 211 3.56 2.08 -2.86
C GLY A 211 2.88 3.27 -3.54
N GLY A 212 3.66 4.21 -4.10
CA GLY A 212 3.17 5.43 -4.76
C GLY A 212 2.93 6.61 -3.82
N GLY A 213 3.32 6.52 -2.54
CA GLY A 213 3.13 7.63 -1.61
C GLY A 213 3.90 7.54 -0.30
N PHE A 214 3.43 8.30 0.68
CA PHE A 214 4.02 8.41 2.02
C PHE A 214 2.95 8.20 3.10
N ASP A 215 3.33 7.64 4.25
CA ASP A 215 2.64 7.92 5.51
C ASP A 215 3.35 9.04 6.28
N CYS A 216 2.81 9.38 7.45
CA CYS A 216 3.29 10.48 8.28
C CYS A 216 4.79 10.36 8.62
N SER A 217 5.18 9.22 9.19
CA SER A 217 6.57 8.96 9.60
C SER A 217 7.52 8.68 8.43
N GLY A 218 7.01 8.15 7.31
CA GLY A 218 7.78 7.98 6.08
C GLY A 218 8.16 9.31 5.44
N LEU A 219 7.25 10.30 5.46
CA LEU A 219 7.50 11.65 4.93
C LEU A 219 8.56 12.39 5.75
N THR A 220 8.46 12.34 7.09
CA THR A 220 9.45 12.99 7.97
C THR A 220 10.81 12.32 7.88
N GLN A 221 10.85 10.98 7.81
CA GLN A 221 12.09 10.22 7.60
C GLN A 221 12.77 10.62 6.29
N TYR A 222 12.01 10.75 5.21
CA TYR A 222 12.53 11.26 3.94
C TYR A 222 13.10 12.66 4.08
N ALA A 223 12.32 13.60 4.62
CA ALA A 223 12.70 15.01 4.70
C ALA A 223 14.01 15.21 5.47
N VAL A 224 14.14 14.57 6.62
CA VAL A 224 15.34 14.65 7.48
C VAL A 224 16.54 13.95 6.85
N ALA A 225 16.35 12.79 6.22
CA ALA A 225 17.43 12.11 5.50
C ALA A 225 17.95 12.95 4.32
N GLN A 226 17.06 13.59 3.55
CA GLN A 226 17.49 14.47 2.45
C GLN A 226 18.21 15.72 2.96
N ALA A 227 17.72 16.34 4.03
CA ALA A 227 18.31 17.54 4.61
C ALA A 227 19.72 17.30 5.17
N SER A 228 19.94 16.13 5.76
CA SER A 228 21.22 15.73 6.38
C SER A 228 22.17 15.00 5.43
N GLY A 229 21.81 14.84 4.15
CA GLY A 229 22.60 14.03 3.22
C GLY A 229 22.68 12.54 3.61
N GLY A 230 21.74 12.05 4.42
CA GLY A 230 21.67 10.68 4.92
C GLY A 230 22.37 10.44 6.26
N GLU A 231 22.97 11.45 6.88
CA GLU A 231 23.62 11.32 8.19
C GLU A 231 22.60 11.08 9.32
N VAL A 232 21.43 11.71 9.24
CA VAL A 232 20.34 11.52 10.18
C VAL A 232 19.22 10.72 9.52
N VAL A 233 19.10 9.46 9.92
CA VAL A 233 18.01 8.58 9.50
C VAL A 233 17.09 8.32 10.69
N LEU A 234 15.91 8.93 10.63
CA LEU A 234 14.89 8.71 11.65
C LEU A 234 14.43 7.24 11.67
N PRO A 235 13.96 6.72 12.80
CA PRO A 235 13.23 5.45 12.86
C PRO A 235 11.99 5.47 11.97
N ARG A 236 11.51 4.28 11.59
CA ARG A 236 10.39 4.17 10.63
C ARG A 236 9.06 4.57 11.24
N THR A 237 8.87 4.44 12.54
CA THR A 237 7.56 4.61 13.17
C THR A 237 7.46 5.92 13.96
N THR A 238 6.26 6.51 13.97
CA THR A 238 5.93 7.69 14.77
C THR A 238 6.28 7.50 16.25
N TYR A 239 6.01 6.30 16.79
CA TYR A 239 6.29 5.95 18.19
C TYR A 239 7.77 6.00 18.55
N GLU A 240 8.66 5.81 17.57
CA GLU A 240 10.12 5.87 17.77
C GLU A 240 10.67 7.25 17.43
N GLN A 241 10.11 7.93 16.44
CA GLN A 241 10.55 9.26 16.01
C GLN A 241 10.47 10.31 17.11
N ILE A 242 9.51 10.19 18.04
CA ILE A 242 9.39 11.10 19.19
C ILE A 242 10.61 11.07 20.13
N TYR A 243 11.46 10.04 20.04
CA TYR A 243 12.67 9.90 20.86
C TYR A 243 13.97 10.18 20.08
N SER A 244 13.88 10.63 18.83
CA SER A 244 15.05 10.76 17.93
C SER A 244 15.86 12.05 18.13
N GLY A 245 15.49 12.89 19.10
CA GLY A 245 16.12 14.18 19.29
C GLY A 245 15.73 14.86 20.61
N PHE A 246 15.83 16.18 20.65
CA PHE A 246 15.60 16.97 21.86
C PHE A 246 14.21 17.59 21.87
N ARG A 247 13.51 17.51 23.00
CA ARG A 247 12.21 18.16 23.15
C ARG A 247 12.35 19.68 23.12
N ILE A 248 11.51 20.33 22.32
CA ILE A 248 11.41 21.78 22.17
C ILE A 248 10.03 22.22 22.63
N HIS A 249 9.95 23.42 23.21
CA HIS A 249 8.65 24.03 23.52
C HIS A 249 7.94 24.38 22.19
N PRO A 250 6.64 24.09 22.01
CA PRO A 250 5.96 24.28 20.72
C PRO A 250 6.11 25.67 20.09
N ARG A 251 6.13 26.72 20.91
CA ARG A 251 6.36 28.12 20.48
C ARG A 251 7.74 28.38 19.87
N ASP A 252 8.72 27.54 20.19
CA ASP A 252 10.12 27.64 19.76
C ASP A 252 10.42 26.66 18.60
N ALA A 253 9.37 26.04 18.03
CA ALA A 253 9.45 25.14 16.89
C ALA A 253 10.03 25.87 15.68
N GLN A 254 11.03 25.25 15.06
CA GLN A 254 11.73 25.74 13.89
C GLN A 254 11.46 24.81 12.69
N PRO A 255 11.63 25.30 11.45
CA PRO A 255 11.66 24.46 10.26
C PRO A 255 12.49 23.19 10.49
N GLY A 256 11.96 22.02 10.13
CA GLY A 256 12.64 20.73 10.28
C GLY A 256 12.41 20.01 11.62
N ASP A 257 11.85 20.66 12.63
CA ASP A 257 11.45 19.99 13.87
C ASP A 257 10.28 19.01 13.60
N LEU A 258 10.26 17.89 14.30
CA LEU A 258 9.15 16.94 14.28
C LEU A 258 8.05 17.41 15.23
N VAL A 259 6.81 17.43 14.76
CA VAL A 259 5.64 17.88 15.52
C VAL A 259 4.68 16.71 15.68
N PHE A 260 4.34 16.39 16.92
CA PHE A 260 3.39 15.36 17.30
C PHE A 260 2.16 16.03 17.92
N PRO A 261 1.04 16.17 17.17
CA PRO A 261 -0.17 16.83 17.68
C PRO A 261 -0.69 16.11 18.92
N GLY A 262 -1.08 16.85 19.96
CA GLY A 262 -1.59 16.29 21.22
C GLY A 262 -2.85 15.45 21.00
N SER A 263 -3.69 15.85 20.05
CA SER A 263 -4.88 15.11 19.62
C SER A 263 -4.58 13.75 18.97
N SER A 264 -3.34 13.51 18.55
CA SER A 264 -2.92 12.22 17.98
C SER A 264 -2.45 11.20 19.02
N PHE A 265 -2.36 11.57 20.30
CA PHE A 265 -1.85 10.65 21.31
C PHE A 265 -2.91 9.63 21.73
N SER A 266 -2.50 8.36 21.76
CA SER A 266 -3.24 7.24 22.31
C SER A 266 -2.49 6.63 23.51
N ALA A 267 -3.04 5.56 24.10
CA ALA A 267 -2.34 4.77 25.12
C ALA A 267 -0.99 4.18 24.64
N ARG A 268 -0.75 4.12 23.32
CA ARG A 268 0.47 3.59 22.69
C ARG A 268 1.50 4.67 22.38
N GLY A 269 1.14 5.94 22.50
CA GLY A 269 1.98 7.08 22.12
C GLY A 269 1.38 7.90 20.97
N PRO A 270 2.19 8.70 20.26
CA PRO A 270 1.71 9.51 19.16
C PRO A 270 1.35 8.65 17.94
N GLU A 271 0.12 8.80 17.44
CA GLU A 271 -0.35 8.12 16.22
C GLU A 271 0.00 8.90 14.95
N HIS A 272 0.40 10.17 15.07
CA HIS A 272 0.73 11.04 13.95
C HIS A 272 1.98 11.89 14.19
N VAL A 273 2.72 12.18 13.12
CA VAL A 273 3.87 13.10 13.11
C VAL A 273 3.84 13.98 11.86
N GLN A 274 4.26 15.21 12.04
CA GLN A 274 4.31 16.25 11.02
C GLN A 274 5.71 16.90 11.03
N LEU A 275 6.05 17.62 9.96
CA LEU A 275 7.29 18.38 9.88
C LEU A 275 6.99 19.87 10.05
N ALA A 276 7.56 20.52 11.07
CA ALA A 276 7.46 21.96 11.24
C ALA A 276 8.08 22.70 10.04
N ALA A 277 7.41 23.76 9.60
CA ALA A 277 7.83 24.52 8.43
C ALA A 277 8.01 26.02 8.67
N GLY A 278 7.90 26.45 9.93
CA GLY A 278 7.92 27.86 10.33
C GLY A 278 6.57 28.56 10.11
N GLY A 279 6.40 29.75 10.67
CA GLY A 279 5.17 30.55 10.53
C GLY A 279 3.90 29.87 11.05
N GLY A 280 4.02 28.98 12.04
CA GLY A 280 2.90 28.21 12.58
C GLY A 280 2.33 27.18 11.60
N LYS A 281 3.13 26.70 10.64
CA LYS A 281 2.73 25.71 9.64
C LYS A 281 3.53 24.43 9.77
N VAL A 282 2.93 23.35 9.28
CA VAL A 282 3.54 22.02 9.15
C VAL A 282 3.29 21.46 7.74
N ILE A 283 4.14 20.52 7.33
CA ILE A 283 3.88 19.62 6.19
C ILE A 283 3.58 18.22 6.75
N GLU A 284 2.54 17.58 6.23
CA GLU A 284 2.11 16.26 6.70
C GLU A 284 1.58 15.35 5.58
N ALA A 285 1.69 14.05 5.79
CA ALA A 285 0.88 13.03 5.12
C ALA A 285 -0.16 12.52 6.14
N PRO A 286 -1.42 13.00 6.11
CA PRO A 286 -2.27 12.98 7.30
C PRO A 286 -2.98 11.63 7.54
N TYR A 287 -3.63 11.05 6.54
CA TYR A 287 -4.41 9.82 6.67
C TYR A 287 -4.80 9.24 5.31
N SER A 288 -5.26 7.98 5.30
CA SER A 288 -5.72 7.27 4.12
C SER A 288 -6.79 8.04 3.33
N GLY A 289 -6.57 8.21 2.03
CA GLY A 289 -7.46 8.96 1.14
C GLY A 289 -7.14 10.46 1.03
N ALA A 290 -6.23 10.98 1.84
CA ALA A 290 -5.67 12.32 1.68
C ALA A 290 -4.33 12.30 0.94
N SER A 291 -3.70 13.46 0.82
CA SER A 291 -2.41 13.66 0.17
C SER A 291 -1.52 14.57 1.02
N VAL A 292 -0.21 14.52 0.76
CA VAL A 292 0.77 15.40 1.40
C VAL A 292 0.35 16.85 1.21
N ARG A 293 0.27 17.61 2.30
CA ARG A 293 -0.26 18.97 2.30
C ARG A 293 0.36 19.84 3.39
N TRP A 294 0.13 21.13 3.26
CA TRP A 294 0.31 22.10 4.33
C TRP A 294 -0.86 22.02 5.31
N SER A 295 -0.56 22.15 6.60
CA SER A 295 -1.54 22.30 7.67
C SER A 295 -1.05 23.31 8.70
N ASP A 296 -1.95 23.74 9.59
CA ASP A 296 -1.59 24.54 10.74
C ASP A 296 -0.91 23.68 11.81
N LEU A 297 0.09 24.25 12.47
CA LEU A 297 0.75 23.64 13.62
C LEU A 297 -0.21 23.68 14.82
N ASP A 298 -0.45 22.53 15.45
CA ASP A 298 -1.26 22.46 16.66
C ASP A 298 -0.50 23.09 17.85
N HIS A 299 -1.11 24.08 18.50
CA HIS A 299 -0.57 24.72 19.69
C HIS A 299 -0.37 23.72 20.85
N ASN A 300 -1.19 22.67 20.91
CA ASN A 300 -1.01 21.57 21.83
C ASN A 300 -0.27 20.43 21.13
N SER A 301 1.05 20.47 21.13
CA SER A 301 1.89 19.45 20.49
C SER A 301 3.13 19.14 21.33
N VAL A 302 3.71 17.97 21.08
CA VAL A 302 5.09 17.67 21.46
C VAL A 302 5.96 17.95 20.25
N VAL A 303 7.04 18.73 20.44
CA VAL A 303 7.98 19.07 19.37
C VAL A 303 9.36 18.49 19.67
N VAL A 304 10.03 17.93 18.67
CA VAL A 304 11.34 17.29 18.78
C VAL A 304 12.28 17.80 17.69
N ARG A 305 13.43 18.35 18.07
CA ARG A 305 14.48 18.80 17.15
C ARG A 305 15.44 17.68 16.83
N VAL A 306 15.67 17.45 15.54
CA VAL A 306 16.47 16.33 15.00
C VAL A 306 17.56 16.77 14.01
N LEU A 307 17.62 18.06 13.68
CA LEU A 307 18.60 18.69 12.79
C LEU A 307 19.27 19.88 13.49
#